data_AF-A0A915LQ90-F1
#
_entry.id   AF-A0A915LQ90-F1
#
_cell.length_a   1.000
_cell.length_b   1.000
_cell.length_c   1.000
_cell.angle_alpha   90.00
_cell.angle_beta   90.00
_cell.angle_gamma   90.00
#
_symmetry.space_group_name_H-M   'P 1'
#
loop_
_entity.id
_entity.type
_entity.pdbx_description
1 polymer ?
#
loop_
_entity_poly.entity_id
_entity_poly.type
_entity_poly.pdbx_seq_one_letter_code
_entity_poly.pdbx_strand_id
1 'polypeptide(L)' 'MDCPGNGEFCNRVTGKCECVDRFVEVDWRCLPGIPPGDFGCIDSRQCSIFFSTATCSGEGKCHCPEGMVPKRGTCLQEIS' A
#
# COMPACT_ATOMS: atom_id res chain seq x y z
N MET A 1 8.71 -24.03 -7.75
CA MET A 1 8.89 -22.56 -7.77
C MET A 1 8.00 -22.08 -6.65
N ASP A 2 8.56 -22.05 -5.45
CA ASP A 2 7.84 -21.78 -4.23
C ASP A 2 8.27 -20.38 -3.81
N CYS A 3 7.35 -19.41 -3.92
CA CYS A 3 7.61 -18.04 -3.49
C CYS A 3 7.70 -18.07 -1.95
N PRO A 4 8.88 -17.85 -1.36
CA PRO A 4 9.09 -18.06 0.07
C PRO A 4 8.57 -16.89 0.92
N GLY A 5 8.18 -15.76 0.31
CA GLY A 5 7.73 -14.57 1.02
C GLY A 5 6.28 -14.65 1.51
N ASN A 6 6.05 -14.14 2.72
CA ASN A 6 4.69 -13.92 3.23
C ASN A 6 4.02 -12.82 2.42
N GLY A 7 2.87 -13.12 1.80
CA GLY A 7 2.15 -12.16 0.95
C GLY A 7 2.53 -12.21 -0.53
N GLU A 8 3.18 -13.29 -0.97
CA GLU A 8 3.48 -13.56 -2.38
C GLU A 8 2.71 -14.79 -2.87
N PHE A 9 2.35 -14.79 -4.16
CA PHE A 9 1.86 -15.98 -4.84
C PHE A 9 2.63 -16.20 -6.14
N CYS A 10 2.82 -17.46 -6.51
CA CYS A 10 3.42 -17.81 -7.79
C CYS A 10 2.37 -17.67 -8.89
N ASN A 11 2.48 -16.63 -9.71
CA ASN A 11 1.68 -16.54 -10.92
C ASN A 11 2.23 -17.51 -11.97
N ARG A 12 1.48 -18.60 -12.21
CA ARG A 12 1.88 -19.66 -13.16
C ARG A 12 1.83 -19.23 -14.64
N VAL A 13 1.14 -18.14 -14.95
CA VAL A 13 1.03 -17.60 -16.31
C VAL A 13 2.27 -16.78 -16.65
N THR A 14 2.72 -15.94 -15.72
CA THR A 14 3.91 -15.09 -15.90
C THR A 14 5.21 -15.77 -15.47
N GLY A 15 5.12 -16.83 -14.66
CA GLY A 15 6.26 -17.52 -14.07
C GLY A 15 6.97 -16.71 -12.97
N LYS A 16 6.31 -15.70 -12.41
CA LYS A 16 6.88 -14.77 -11.43
C LYS A 16 6.15 -14.87 -10.08
N CYS A 17 6.85 -14.50 -9.01
CA CYS A 17 6.24 -14.23 -7.72
C CYS A 17 5.63 -12.83 -7.75
N GLU A 18 4.33 -12.74 -7.47
CA GLU A 18 3.60 -11.49 -7.41
C GLU A 18 3.03 -11.29 -6.00
N CYS A 19 2.92 -10.05 -5.56
CA CYS A 19 2.29 -9.74 -4.28
C CYS A 19 0.79 -10.08 -4.34
N VAL A 20 0.28 -10.68 -3.27
CA VAL A 20 -1.16 -10.95 -3.12
C VAL A 20 -1.93 -9.63 -2.97
N ASP A 21 -3.26 -9.70 -3.07
CA ASP A 21 -4.13 -8.55 -2.86
C ASP A 21 -3.80 -7.80 -1.55
N ARG A 22 -3.78 -6.47 -1.60
CA ARG A 22 -3.39 -5.59 -0.49
C ARG A 22 -1.91 -5.65 -0.06
N PHE A 23 -1.04 -6.31 -0.83
CA PHE A 23 0.41 -6.22 -0.68
C PHE A 23 1.04 -5.50 -1.87
N VAL A 24 2.13 -4.79 -1.61
CA VAL A 24 2.88 -4.05 -2.64
C VAL A 24 4.34 -4.44 -2.61
N GLU A 25 4.94 -4.49 -3.79
CA GLU A 25 6.38 -4.74 -3.92
C GLU A 25 7.15 -3.48 -3.55
N VAL A 26 7.92 -3.56 -2.45
CA VAL A 26 8.83 -2.52 -1.95
C VAL A 26 10.16 -3.20 -1.67
N ASP A 27 11.24 -2.72 -2.30
CA ASP A 27 12.58 -3.29 -2.19
C ASP A 27 12.61 -4.83 -2.34
N TRP A 28 11.95 -5.35 -3.37
CA TRP A 28 11.86 -6.79 -3.66
C TRP A 28 11.17 -7.62 -2.58
N ARG A 29 10.33 -6.98 -1.75
CA ARG A 29 9.52 -7.63 -0.73
C ARG A 29 8.07 -7.21 -0.87
N CYS A 30 7.16 -8.16 -0.71
CA CYS A 30 5.74 -7.83 -0.58
C CYS A 30 5.46 -7.34 0.83
N LEU A 31 5.20 -6.04 0.96
CA LEU A 31 4.80 -5.41 2.21
C LEU A 31 3.29 -5.19 2.24
N PRO A 32 2.66 -5.31 3.41
CA PRO A 32 1.24 -5.01 3.53
C PRO A 32 1.00 -3.53 3.21
N GLY A 33 -0.09 -3.28 2.51
CA GLY A 33 -0.61 -1.93 2.35
C GLY A 33 -1.02 -1.35 3.70
N ILE A 34 -0.88 -0.03 3.83
CA ILE A 34 -1.25 0.73 5.01
C ILE A 34 -2.35 1.73 4.62
N PRO A 35 -3.50 1.73 5.31
CA PRO A 35 -4.59 2.66 5.00
C PRO A 35 -4.19 4.11 5.28
N PRO A 36 -4.73 5.10 4.54
CA PRO A 36 -4.61 6.50 4.89
C PRO A 36 -5.09 6.77 6.32
N GLY A 37 -4.25 7.46 7.10
CA GLY A 37 -4.49 7.74 8.53
C GLY A 37 -3.72 6.81 9.48
N ASP A 38 -3.30 5.64 9.03
CA ASP A 38 -2.53 4.68 9.83
C ASP A 38 -1.01 4.86 9.70
N PHE A 39 -0.29 4.27 10.66
CA PHE A 39 1.18 4.27 10.75
C PHE A 39 1.76 2.90 10.38
N GLY A 40 3.04 2.88 9.99
CA GLY A 40 3.79 1.68 9.62
C GLY A 40 4.12 1.57 8.13
N CYS A 41 3.89 2.63 7.35
CA CYS A 41 4.40 2.67 5.98
C CYS A 41 5.90 2.98 5.99
N ILE A 42 6.63 2.34 5.09
CA ILE A 42 8.02 2.65 4.78
C ILE A 42 8.17 3.23 3.37
N ASP A 43 7.17 2.99 2.50
CA ASP A 43 7.12 3.49 1.13
C ASP A 43 5.69 3.91 0.77
N SER A 44 5.56 4.97 -0.02
CA SER A 44 4.26 5.51 -0.45
C SER A 44 3.41 4.48 -1.19
N ARG A 45 4.01 3.50 -1.88
CA ARG A 45 3.28 2.40 -2.54
C ARG A 45 2.35 1.66 -1.58
N GLN A 46 2.73 1.52 -0.31
CA GLN A 46 1.89 0.87 0.70
C GLN A 46 0.61 1.65 0.98
N CYS A 47 0.65 2.98 0.85
CA CYS A 47 -0.53 3.83 0.97
C CYS A 47 -1.33 3.85 -0.35
N SER A 48 -0.62 3.86 -1.48
CA SER A 48 -1.21 4.03 -2.81
C SER A 48 -2.16 2.90 -3.22
N ILE A 49 -2.03 1.71 -2.62
CA ILE A 49 -2.95 0.59 -2.86
C ILE A 49 -4.37 0.85 -2.34
N PHE A 50 -4.53 1.68 -1.29
CA PHE A 50 -5.83 2.08 -0.76
C PHE A 50 -6.34 3.37 -1.38
N PHE A 51 -5.44 4.22 -1.85
CA PHE A 51 -5.77 5.46 -2.56
C PHE A 51 -4.58 5.93 -3.39
N SER A 52 -4.68 5.94 -4.72
CA SER A 52 -3.52 6.08 -5.63
C SER A 52 -2.61 7.29 -5.37
N THR A 53 -3.12 8.37 -4.80
CA THR A 53 -2.36 9.60 -4.50
C THR A 53 -2.03 9.76 -3.01
N ALA A 54 -2.32 8.76 -2.17
CA ALA A 54 -1.85 8.74 -0.78
C ALA A 54 -0.35 8.46 -0.72
N THR A 55 0.32 9.13 0.22
CA THR A 55 1.78 9.11 0.35
C THR A 55 2.18 8.77 1.78
N CYS A 56 3.37 8.18 1.94
CA CYS A 56 3.94 7.92 3.25
C CYS A 56 4.76 9.15 3.71
N SER A 57 4.49 9.68 4.90
CA SER A 57 5.31 10.73 5.49
C SER A 57 6.60 10.17 6.10
N GLY A 58 7.56 11.05 6.39
CA GLY A 58 8.81 10.67 7.06
C GLY A 58 8.61 10.09 8.48
N GLU A 59 7.44 10.28 9.07
CA GLU A 59 7.05 9.66 10.35
C GLU A 59 6.48 8.24 10.18
N GLY A 60 6.40 7.75 8.95
CA GLY A 60 5.85 6.43 8.62
C GLY A 60 4.32 6.40 8.66
N LYS A 61 3.64 7.53 8.43
CA LYS A 61 2.18 7.62 8.39
C LYS A 61 1.67 7.80 6.95
N CYS A 62 0.58 7.13 6.59
CA CYS A 62 -0.06 7.37 5.30
C CYS A 62 -0.93 8.62 5.35
N HIS A 63 -0.66 9.58 4.47
CA HIS A 63 -1.39 10.83 4.31
C HIS A 63 -2.18 10.86 3.00
N CYS A 64 -3.35 11.49 3.09
CA CYS A 64 -4.15 11.84 1.93
C CYS A 64 -3.53 13.04 1.20
N PRO A 65 -3.80 13.20 -0.10
CA PRO A 65 -3.42 14.40 -0.83
C PRO A 65 -4.11 15.64 -0.25
N GLU A 66 -3.60 16.81 -0.62
CA GLU A 66 -4.12 18.10 -0.16
C GLU A 66 -5.64 18.23 -0.42
N GLY A 67 -6.37 18.74 0.57
CA GLY A 67 -7.83 18.91 0.50
C GLY A 67 -8.65 17.62 0.75
N MET A 68 -8.01 16.52 1.12
CA MET A 68 -8.68 15.27 1.48
C MET A 68 -8.30 14.82 2.90
N VAL A 69 -9.23 14.12 3.54
CA VAL A 69 -9.03 13.54 4.88
C VAL A 69 -9.13 12.02 4.87
N PRO A 70 -8.33 11.33 5.70
CA PRO A 70 -8.42 9.89 5.85
C PRO A 70 -9.73 9.51 6.52
N LYS A 71 -10.56 8.71 5.83
CA LYS A 71 -11.86 8.25 6.34
C LYS A 71 -12.18 6.87 5.79
N ARG A 72 -12.52 5.93 6.67
CA ARG A 72 -12.84 4.53 6.34
C ARG A 72 -11.73 3.81 5.55
N GLY A 73 -10.46 4.09 5.87
CA GLY A 73 -9.32 3.46 5.21
C GLY A 73 -9.09 3.92 3.76
N THR A 74 -9.63 5.08 3.39
CA THR A 74 -9.38 5.75 2.10
C THR A 74 -9.37 7.27 2.30
N CYS A 75 -9.17 8.04 1.23
CA CYS A 75 -9.19 9.50 1.27
C CYS A 75 -10.50 10.03 0.71
N LEU A 76 -11.16 10.91 1.46
CA LEU A 76 -12.40 11.57 1.03
C LEU A 76 -12.19 13.09 1.06
N GLN A 77 -12.75 13.77 0.06
CA GLN A 77 -12.74 15.23 0.02
C GLN A 77 -13.64 15.77 1.13
N GLU A 78 -13.12 16.70 1.94
CA GLU A 78 -13.97 17.47 2.84
C GLU A 78 -14.75 18.48 2.00
N ILE A 79 -16.01 18.18 1.73
CA ILE A 79 -16.95 19.18 1.24
C ILE A 79 -17.37 19.98 2.48
N SER A 80 -16.71 21.12 2.69
CA SER A 80 -17.12 22.13 3.69
C SER A 80 -18.22 23.03 3.15
#